data_AF-A0A662C623-F1
#
_entry.id   AF-A0A662C623-F1
#
_cell.length_a   1.000
_cell.length_b   1.000
_cell.length_c   1.000
_cell.angle_alpha   90.00
_cell.angle_beta   90.00
_cell.angle_gamma   90.00
#
_symmetry.space_group_name_H-M   'P 1'
#
loop_
_entity.id
_entity.type
_entity.pdbx_description
1 polymer ?
#
loop_
_entity_poly.entity_id
_entity_poly.type
_entity_poly.pdbx_seq_one_letter_code
_entity_poly.pdbx_strand_id
1 'polypeptide(L)'
;MINNITEFNRKFFDSDERITYIGTGEIGGKAHGLVSINDILKKEITKDEFPQIEVNIPRLTVIRTNIFNAFMNQNDLFEIAYSDLPDDRIAHAFQKASLPFSILGDLRVLITEVKSPLAVRSSSLLEDAKHEPFAGVYASKMTPNNQHDTEIRFQKMVEAIKFVYASTFFRAAKDYIKATEHKIEDEKMAVIIQEVVGKRHENLYYPELSGVARSFNFYPSGPAKSEEGVVNLALGLGKTIVDGGTSWAFSPAYPKISPPFGSIPEMLKETQTEFWSVNMGKPSQYDPVKETEYMLKNNIEDAEPHKTMRYLASTYDYQADRLDIGIGGEGPRLLNFARLLVMNDIPLNSLIKKLMALCEKALEDPVEIEFAMTFHKDKPHQFGFLQVRPMVVSNEEVIIETDNLSRDQVLVASKSVLGNGTNSNINDIIYVIPEKFDGTSTREIAMELETINKRLVTENRPYLLIGFGRWGSSDPFMNIPVTWGQISGVQAIVEASIENVNVDLSQGSHFFHNLTSFGVSYFSVDKNEDFPVDWEWLVGQELIEETNYVRHIKLGKPLAIKVDGKSSKGLILK
;
A
#
# COMPACT_ATOMS: atom_id res chain seq x y z
N MET A 1 25.21 0.19 13.28
CA MET A 1 25.39 -1.03 12.47
C MET A 1 25.18 -0.71 10.98
N ILE A 2 26.00 0.16 10.36
CA ILE A 2 25.84 0.57 8.93
C ILE A 2 27.14 0.27 8.14
N ASN A 3 27.86 -0.78 8.52
CA ASN A 3 29.14 -1.14 7.87
C ASN A 3 29.03 -2.28 6.84
N ASN A 4 27.81 -2.73 6.49
CA ASN A 4 27.60 -3.93 5.66
C ASN A 4 27.04 -3.67 4.25
N ILE A 5 27.02 -2.42 3.77
CA ILE A 5 26.71 -2.16 2.36
C ILE A 5 28.00 -1.82 1.62
N THR A 6 28.18 -2.46 0.47
CA THR A 6 29.34 -2.24 -0.38
C THR A 6 29.11 -1.04 -1.29
N GLU A 7 30.09 -0.14 -1.39
CA GLU A 7 30.07 0.94 -2.37
C GLU A 7 30.04 0.33 -3.78
N PHE A 8 29.17 0.85 -4.64
CA PHE A 8 29.10 0.38 -6.02
C PHE A 8 30.44 0.63 -6.72
N ASN A 9 31.13 -0.45 -7.07
CA ASN A 9 32.38 -0.39 -7.80
C ASN A 9 32.14 -0.83 -9.24
N ARG A 10 32.75 -0.14 -10.21
CA ARG A 10 32.72 -0.54 -11.64
C ARG A 10 33.34 -1.92 -11.91
N LYS A 11 33.97 -2.55 -10.91
CA LYS A 11 34.39 -3.97 -10.90
C LYS A 11 33.35 -4.92 -10.29
N PHE A 12 32.08 -4.50 -10.19
CA PHE A 12 30.93 -5.27 -9.68
C PHE A 12 30.78 -6.68 -10.30
N PHE A 13 31.41 -6.90 -11.45
CA PHE A 13 31.45 -8.14 -12.21
C PHE A 13 31.94 -9.39 -11.43
N ASP A 14 32.70 -9.23 -10.35
CA ASP A 14 33.29 -10.35 -9.58
C ASP A 14 32.72 -10.55 -8.16
N SER A 15 31.68 -9.79 -7.75
CA SER A 15 31.14 -9.85 -6.38
C SER A 15 29.72 -10.42 -6.32
N ASP A 16 29.48 -11.35 -5.39
CA ASP A 16 28.14 -11.88 -5.04
C ASP A 16 27.25 -10.85 -4.27
N GLU A 17 27.69 -9.59 -4.19
CA GLU A 17 27.02 -8.52 -3.47
C GLU A 17 25.72 -8.10 -4.17
N ARG A 18 24.59 -8.27 -3.49
CA ARG A 18 23.25 -7.96 -4.02
C ARG A 18 22.76 -6.56 -3.69
N ILE A 19 23.35 -5.90 -2.70
CA ILE A 19 22.95 -4.58 -2.22
C ILE A 19 24.16 -3.66 -2.27
N THR A 20 24.08 -2.61 -3.09
CA THR A 20 25.15 -1.61 -3.24
C THR A 20 24.62 -0.19 -3.11
N TYR A 21 25.52 0.79 -2.99
CA TYR A 21 25.14 2.20 -2.99
C TYR A 21 26.01 3.07 -3.90
N ILE A 22 25.47 4.21 -4.35
CA ILE A 22 26.15 5.25 -5.12
C ILE A 22 26.03 6.60 -4.39
N GLY A 23 27.10 7.41 -4.39
CA GLY A 23 27.10 8.75 -3.80
C GLY A 23 27.36 8.74 -2.29
N THR A 24 27.03 9.83 -1.58
CA THR A 24 27.21 10.00 -0.11
C THR A 24 25.92 10.38 0.61
N GLY A 25 25.93 10.34 1.95
CA GLY A 25 24.76 10.62 2.78
C GLY A 25 24.03 9.34 3.20
N GLU A 26 22.75 9.51 3.54
CA GLU A 26 21.85 8.43 4.00
C GLU A 26 21.23 7.65 2.84
N ILE A 27 20.78 6.43 3.13
CA ILE A 27 20.11 5.50 2.18
C ILE A 27 18.57 5.59 2.23
N GLY A 28 18.01 6.28 3.22
CA GLY A 28 16.56 6.34 3.47
C GLY A 28 15.99 5.07 4.11
N GLY A 29 14.78 5.15 4.65
CA GLY A 29 14.26 4.10 5.53
C GLY A 29 13.84 2.81 4.81
N LYS A 30 13.29 2.88 3.59
CA LYS A 30 13.00 1.65 2.79
C LYS A 30 14.25 0.80 2.57
N ALA A 31 15.34 1.45 2.15
CA ALA A 31 16.61 0.76 1.93
C ALA A 31 17.23 0.30 3.24
N HIS A 32 17.10 1.09 4.31
CA HIS A 32 17.57 0.70 5.64
C HIS A 32 16.90 -0.59 6.13
N GLY A 33 15.57 -0.72 5.99
CA GLY A 33 14.84 -1.94 6.36
C GLY A 33 15.31 -3.19 5.59
N LEU A 34 15.59 -3.06 4.30
CA LEU A 34 16.12 -4.17 3.50
C LEU A 34 17.55 -4.55 3.89
N VAL A 35 18.40 -3.54 4.14
CA VAL A 35 19.79 -3.77 4.53
C VAL A 35 19.87 -4.43 5.91
N SER A 36 19.05 -3.98 6.86
CA SER A 36 19.08 -4.49 8.24
C SER A 36 18.69 -5.96 8.32
N ILE A 37 17.74 -6.40 7.49
CA ILE A 37 17.26 -7.79 7.50
C ILE A 37 18.10 -8.74 6.63
N ASN A 38 18.87 -8.22 5.67
CA ASN A 38 19.62 -9.04 4.69
C ASN A 38 20.50 -10.12 5.34
N ASP A 39 21.28 -9.75 6.35
CA ASP A 39 22.18 -10.68 7.03
C ASP A 39 21.42 -11.69 7.89
N ILE A 40 20.30 -11.27 8.48
CA ILE A 40 19.39 -12.13 9.25
C ILE A 40 18.77 -13.18 8.32
N LEU A 41 18.30 -12.79 7.13
CA LEU A 41 17.76 -13.72 6.14
C LEU A 41 18.80 -14.76 5.71
N LYS A 42 20.02 -14.32 5.36
CA LYS A 42 21.10 -15.22 4.94
C LYS A 42 21.51 -16.23 6.02
N LYS A 43 21.45 -15.83 7.29
CA LYS A 43 21.88 -16.64 8.42
C LYS A 43 20.79 -17.61 8.91
N GLU A 44 19.55 -17.11 9.01
CA GLU A 44 18.47 -17.82 9.71
C GLU A 44 17.56 -18.62 8.75
N ILE A 45 17.55 -18.29 7.45
CA ILE A 45 16.84 -19.06 6.42
C ILE A 45 17.83 -20.01 5.75
N THR A 46 17.72 -21.30 6.09
CA THR A 46 18.65 -22.32 5.58
C THR A 46 18.04 -23.11 4.43
N LYS A 47 18.89 -23.56 3.50
CA LYS A 47 18.47 -24.40 2.37
C LYS A 47 17.91 -25.75 2.81
N ASP A 48 18.34 -26.26 3.97
CA ASP A 48 17.87 -27.56 4.48
C ASP A 48 16.42 -27.50 4.97
N GLU A 49 15.99 -26.35 5.50
CA GLU A 49 14.63 -26.13 5.99
C GLU A 49 13.64 -25.86 4.85
N PHE A 50 14.06 -25.10 3.83
CA PHE A 50 13.24 -24.77 2.66
C PHE A 50 13.94 -25.16 1.35
N PRO A 51 14.17 -26.46 1.07
CA PRO A 51 14.98 -26.90 -0.08
C PRO A 51 14.36 -26.54 -1.45
N GLN A 52 13.05 -26.30 -1.48
CA GLN A 52 12.32 -25.93 -2.68
C GLN A 52 12.27 -24.42 -2.92
N ILE A 53 12.73 -23.59 -1.99
CA ILE A 53 12.57 -22.13 -2.04
C ILE A 53 13.93 -21.45 -1.80
N GLU A 54 14.33 -20.59 -2.72
CA GLU A 54 15.46 -19.69 -2.55
C GLU A 54 14.94 -18.31 -2.16
N VAL A 55 15.27 -17.87 -0.95
CA VAL A 55 14.87 -16.57 -0.40
C VAL A 55 15.99 -15.57 -0.60
N ASN A 56 15.72 -14.48 -1.31
CA ASN A 56 16.70 -13.43 -1.56
C ASN A 56 16.04 -12.05 -1.56
N ILE A 57 16.81 -11.03 -1.21
CA ILE A 57 16.48 -9.65 -1.61
C ILE A 57 16.91 -9.49 -3.07
N PRO A 58 16.02 -8.99 -3.97
CA PRO A 58 16.40 -8.71 -5.35
C PRO A 58 17.56 -7.73 -5.41
N ARG A 59 18.40 -7.85 -6.44
CA ARG A 59 19.55 -6.96 -6.61
C ARG A 59 19.08 -5.51 -6.61
N LEU A 60 19.72 -4.69 -5.78
CA LEU A 60 19.38 -3.29 -5.65
C LEU A 60 20.62 -2.41 -5.49
N THR A 61 20.51 -1.19 -5.98
CA THR A 61 21.50 -0.12 -5.81
C THR A 61 20.81 1.12 -5.27
N VAL A 62 21.35 1.70 -4.20
CA VAL A 62 20.79 2.90 -3.57
C VAL A 62 21.59 4.15 -3.95
N ILE A 63 20.95 5.11 -4.60
CA ILE A 63 21.49 6.47 -4.76
C ILE A 63 21.22 7.24 -3.48
N ARG A 64 22.28 7.66 -2.78
CA ARG A 64 22.19 8.28 -1.46
C ARG A 64 21.77 9.76 -1.51
N THR A 65 21.22 10.24 -0.38
CA THR A 65 20.56 11.55 -0.25
C THR A 65 21.41 12.78 -0.62
N ASN A 66 22.75 12.74 -0.55
CA ASN A 66 23.54 13.91 -0.96
C ASN A 66 23.52 14.12 -2.48
N ILE A 67 23.22 13.08 -3.28
CA ILE A 67 23.03 13.23 -4.72
C ILE A 67 21.76 14.01 -5.03
N PHE A 68 20.70 13.80 -4.25
CA PHE A 68 19.48 14.62 -4.33
C PHE A 68 19.77 16.09 -4.03
N ASN A 69 20.49 16.39 -2.95
CA ASN A 69 20.89 17.77 -2.63
C ASN A 69 21.75 18.39 -3.75
N ALA A 70 22.71 17.65 -4.30
CA ALA A 70 23.53 18.13 -5.41
C ALA A 70 22.69 18.39 -6.67
N PHE A 71 21.74 17.52 -6.98
CA PHE A 71 20.81 17.67 -8.10
C PHE A 71 19.93 18.92 -7.94
N MET A 72 19.35 19.14 -6.77
CA MET A 72 18.50 20.30 -6.50
C MET A 72 19.27 21.62 -6.61
N ASN A 73 20.47 21.69 -6.01
CA ASN A 73 21.33 22.88 -6.03
C ASN A 73 21.88 23.20 -7.43
N GLN A 74 22.39 22.19 -8.15
CA GLN A 74 23.01 22.41 -9.47
C GLN A 74 22.02 22.94 -10.51
N ASN A 75 20.73 22.63 -10.35
CA ASN A 75 19.69 22.94 -11.32
C ASN A 75 18.73 24.04 -10.85
N ASP A 76 19.02 24.70 -9.72
CA ASP A 76 18.18 25.76 -9.12
C ASP A 76 16.69 25.36 -8.97
N LEU A 77 16.44 24.12 -8.53
CA LEU A 77 15.09 23.54 -8.54
C LEU A 77 14.22 23.92 -7.34
N PHE A 78 14.79 24.51 -6.28
CA PHE A 78 14.05 24.78 -5.04
C PHE A 78 12.87 25.72 -5.24
N GLU A 79 13.01 26.79 -6.04
CA GLU A 79 11.94 27.75 -6.27
C GLU A 79 10.71 27.08 -6.91
N ILE A 80 10.91 26.28 -7.97
CA ILE A 80 9.81 25.56 -8.62
C ILE A 80 9.29 24.41 -7.74
N ALA A 81 10.17 23.72 -7.01
CA ALA A 81 9.80 22.62 -6.13
C ALA A 81 8.87 23.08 -5.00
N TYR A 82 9.12 24.25 -4.40
CA TYR A 82 8.28 24.79 -3.31
C TYR A 82 7.08 25.62 -3.80
N SER A 83 6.96 25.85 -5.10
CA SER A 83 5.80 26.56 -5.67
C SER A 83 4.51 25.73 -5.61
N ASP A 84 3.35 26.40 -5.76
CA ASP A 84 2.04 25.76 -5.93
C ASP A 84 1.72 25.45 -7.40
N LEU A 85 2.74 25.34 -8.26
CA LEU A 85 2.54 24.96 -9.65
C LEU A 85 1.99 23.53 -9.77
N PRO A 86 1.20 23.23 -10.82
CA PRO A 86 0.69 21.88 -11.02
C PRO A 86 1.82 20.85 -11.26
N ASP A 87 1.57 19.60 -10.90
CA ASP A 87 2.56 18.52 -10.88
C ASP A 87 3.25 18.30 -12.24
N ASP A 88 2.56 18.55 -13.36
CA ASP A 88 3.12 18.47 -14.71
C ASP A 88 4.22 19.50 -14.95
N ARG A 89 4.06 20.73 -14.45
CA ARG A 89 5.06 21.80 -14.54
C ARG A 89 6.29 21.46 -13.72
N ILE A 90 6.09 20.95 -12.50
CA ILE A 90 7.18 20.49 -11.61
C ILE A 90 7.92 19.33 -12.28
N ALA A 91 7.20 18.29 -12.72
CA ALA A 91 7.78 17.14 -13.40
C ALA A 91 8.59 17.55 -14.63
N HIS A 92 8.06 18.43 -15.48
CA HIS A 92 8.78 18.92 -16.65
C HIS A 92 10.08 19.66 -16.32
N ALA A 93 10.11 20.44 -15.23
CA ALA A 93 11.33 21.11 -14.79
C ALA A 93 12.40 20.11 -14.33
N PHE A 94 12.01 19.12 -13.52
CA PHE A 94 12.90 18.04 -13.07
C PHE A 94 13.39 17.17 -14.23
N GLN A 95 12.54 16.89 -15.23
CA GLN A 95 12.94 16.14 -16.42
C GLN A 95 14.01 16.88 -17.25
N LYS A 96 13.93 18.22 -17.35
CA LYS A 96 14.92 19.07 -18.04
C LYS A 96 16.25 19.23 -17.28
N ALA A 97 16.24 19.08 -15.96
CA ALA A 97 17.42 19.18 -15.11
C ALA A 97 18.46 18.09 -15.43
N SER A 98 19.73 18.30 -15.08
CA SER A 98 20.81 17.34 -15.29
C SER A 98 21.21 16.66 -13.98
N LEU A 99 21.34 15.33 -13.99
CA LEU A 99 21.91 14.61 -12.85
C LEU A 99 23.39 14.98 -12.67
N PRO A 100 23.93 14.95 -11.44
CA PRO A 100 25.33 15.23 -11.18
C PRO A 100 26.26 14.31 -11.99
N PHE A 101 27.30 14.89 -12.61
CA PHE A 101 28.22 14.13 -13.48
C PHE A 101 28.90 12.96 -12.76
N SER A 102 29.12 13.09 -11.44
CA SER A 102 29.78 12.10 -10.59
C SER A 102 29.12 10.71 -10.62
N ILE A 103 27.80 10.63 -10.84
CA ILE A 103 27.05 9.37 -10.80
C ILE A 103 26.77 8.76 -12.18
N LEU A 104 26.92 9.54 -13.27
CA LEU A 104 26.51 9.11 -14.62
C LEU A 104 27.30 7.89 -15.10
N GLY A 105 28.60 7.83 -14.80
CA GLY A 105 29.44 6.69 -15.17
C GLY A 105 29.00 5.40 -14.49
N ASP A 106 28.62 5.47 -13.22
CA ASP A 106 28.22 4.30 -12.42
C ASP A 106 26.84 3.81 -12.85
N LEU A 107 25.90 4.73 -13.09
CA LEU A 107 24.59 4.43 -13.67
C LEU A 107 24.70 3.79 -15.06
N ARG A 108 25.64 4.24 -15.91
CA ARG A 108 25.89 3.62 -17.22
C ARG A 108 26.40 2.19 -17.10
N VAL A 109 27.28 1.91 -16.14
CA VAL A 109 27.74 0.54 -15.87
C VAL A 109 26.57 -0.33 -15.41
N LEU A 110 25.77 0.16 -14.46
CA LEU A 110 24.62 -0.57 -13.92
C LEU A 110 23.62 -0.97 -15.03
N ILE A 111 23.23 -0.05 -15.89
CA ILE A 111 22.21 -0.31 -16.95
C ILE A 111 22.74 -1.12 -18.14
N THR A 112 24.06 -1.22 -18.28
CA THR A 112 24.69 -2.09 -19.27
C THR A 112 24.52 -3.55 -18.88
N GLU A 113 24.63 -3.84 -17.58
CA GLU A 113 24.53 -5.19 -17.03
C GLU A 113 23.09 -5.66 -16.84
N VAL A 114 22.24 -4.80 -16.28
CA VAL A 114 20.88 -5.19 -15.95
C VAL A 114 19.99 -5.05 -17.19
N LYS A 115 19.37 -6.17 -17.59
CA LYS A 115 18.43 -6.27 -18.72
C LYS A 115 17.03 -6.72 -18.31
N SER A 116 16.83 -6.96 -17.01
CA SER A 116 15.52 -7.20 -16.41
C SER A 116 14.83 -5.86 -16.13
N PRO A 117 13.49 -5.82 -16.04
CA PRO A 117 12.78 -4.63 -15.60
C PRO A 117 13.27 -4.12 -14.25
N LEU A 118 13.26 -2.81 -14.09
CA LEU A 118 13.74 -2.12 -12.89
C LEU A 118 12.60 -1.37 -12.22
N ALA A 119 12.50 -1.46 -10.89
CA ALA A 119 11.72 -0.57 -10.06
C ALA A 119 12.64 0.52 -9.50
N VAL A 120 12.37 1.77 -9.85
CA VAL A 120 13.03 2.96 -9.29
C VAL A 120 12.11 3.52 -8.21
N ARG A 121 12.49 3.33 -6.94
CA ARG A 121 11.64 3.59 -5.78
C ARG A 121 12.20 4.75 -4.95
N SER A 122 11.31 5.57 -4.43
CA SER A 122 11.58 6.52 -3.36
C SER A 122 12.04 5.81 -2.08
N SER A 123 12.96 6.43 -1.35
CA SER A 123 13.39 6.03 -0.01
C SER A 123 13.74 7.30 0.75
N SER A 124 12.72 7.96 1.31
CA SER A 124 12.95 9.17 2.11
C SER A 124 13.56 8.83 3.46
N LEU A 125 14.04 9.83 4.20
CA LEU A 125 14.56 9.62 5.55
C LEU A 125 13.47 9.23 6.55
N LEU A 126 12.27 9.78 6.37
CA LEU A 126 11.12 9.59 7.25
C LEU A 126 10.27 8.36 6.85
N GLU A 127 10.43 7.90 5.62
CA GLU A 127 9.73 6.72 5.11
C GLU A 127 10.17 5.45 5.84
N ASP A 128 9.22 4.62 6.28
CA ASP A 128 9.45 3.44 7.13
C ASP A 128 10.20 3.73 8.46
N ALA A 129 10.31 5.00 8.86
CA ALA A 129 10.81 5.36 10.19
C ALA A 129 9.74 5.06 11.26
N LYS A 130 10.20 4.63 12.44
CA LYS A 130 9.31 4.25 13.53
C LYS A 130 8.48 5.45 13.98
N HIS A 131 7.15 5.29 14.03
CA HIS A 131 6.17 6.33 14.40
C HIS A 131 6.01 7.49 13.41
N GLU A 132 6.60 7.40 12.23
CA GLU A 132 6.46 8.44 11.21
C GLU A 132 5.45 7.97 10.15
N PRO A 133 4.33 8.68 9.97
CA PRO A 133 3.37 8.35 8.94
C PRO A 133 4.00 8.80 7.62
N PHE A 134 4.71 7.96 6.86
CA PHE A 134 5.21 8.34 5.51
C PHE A 134 5.09 7.21 4.48
N ALA A 135 4.32 6.17 4.78
CA ALA A 135 4.18 5.01 3.91
C ALA A 135 3.41 5.34 2.62
N GLY A 136 4.05 5.20 1.46
CA GLY A 136 3.39 5.36 0.16
C GLY A 136 3.08 6.80 -0.26
N VAL A 137 3.73 7.77 0.39
CA VAL A 137 3.60 9.20 0.05
C VAL A 137 4.28 9.51 -1.28
N TYR A 138 5.41 8.85 -1.53
CA TYR A 138 6.29 9.14 -2.66
C TYR A 138 6.15 8.10 -3.77
N ALA A 139 6.13 8.57 -5.02
CA ALA A 139 5.92 7.70 -6.16
C ALA A 139 7.12 6.79 -6.45
N SER A 140 6.83 5.64 -7.06
CA SER A 140 7.84 4.79 -7.70
C SER A 140 7.66 4.81 -9.22
N LYS A 141 8.66 4.34 -9.97
CA LYS A 141 8.56 4.20 -11.43
C LYS A 141 9.16 2.87 -11.85
N MET A 142 8.36 2.01 -12.44
CA MET A 142 8.88 0.80 -13.09
C MET A 142 9.31 1.11 -14.51
N THR A 143 10.41 0.52 -14.95
CA THR A 143 10.90 0.61 -16.33
C THR A 143 11.06 -0.80 -16.89
N PRO A 144 10.68 -1.05 -18.16
CA PRO A 144 10.75 -2.38 -18.75
C PRO A 144 12.18 -2.81 -19.05
N ASN A 145 13.07 -1.83 -19.24
CA ASN A 145 14.51 -2.03 -19.41
C ASN A 145 14.87 -3.11 -20.46
N ASN A 146 14.08 -3.19 -21.53
CA ASN A 146 14.14 -4.26 -22.54
C ASN A 146 14.55 -3.76 -23.94
N GLN A 147 14.83 -2.46 -24.09
CA GLN A 147 15.27 -1.87 -25.35
C GLN A 147 16.66 -2.39 -25.72
N HIS A 148 16.90 -2.65 -27.00
CA HIS A 148 18.19 -3.16 -27.47
C HIS A 148 19.35 -2.19 -27.21
N ASP A 149 19.11 -0.89 -27.41
CA ASP A 149 20.10 0.16 -27.20
C ASP A 149 20.24 0.50 -25.71
N THR A 150 21.46 0.36 -25.20
CA THR A 150 21.83 0.69 -23.83
C THR A 150 21.63 2.18 -23.51
N GLU A 151 21.83 3.07 -24.48
CA GLU A 151 21.65 4.51 -24.25
C GLU A 151 20.16 4.85 -24.05
N ILE A 152 19.26 4.19 -24.77
CA ILE A 152 17.81 4.33 -24.54
C ILE A 152 17.45 3.84 -23.13
N ARG A 153 17.95 2.67 -22.72
CA ARG A 153 17.72 2.14 -21.35
C ARG A 153 18.27 3.08 -20.29
N PHE A 154 19.46 3.63 -20.51
CA PHE A 154 20.09 4.62 -19.64
C PHE A 154 19.21 5.87 -19.48
N GLN A 155 18.74 6.45 -20.59
CA GLN A 155 17.85 7.62 -20.58
C GLN A 155 16.57 7.34 -19.79
N LYS A 156 15.93 6.18 -20.00
CA LYS A 156 14.72 5.79 -19.26
C LYS A 156 14.96 5.62 -17.76
N MET A 157 16.10 5.07 -17.36
CA MET A 157 16.47 4.99 -15.95
C MET A 157 16.70 6.39 -15.35
N VAL A 158 17.36 7.29 -16.07
CA VAL A 158 17.57 8.69 -15.64
C VAL A 158 16.26 9.45 -15.52
N GLU A 159 15.34 9.30 -16.49
CA GLU A 159 13.99 9.86 -16.45
C GLU A 159 13.21 9.37 -15.22
N ALA A 160 13.32 8.07 -14.90
CA ALA A 160 12.69 7.48 -13.72
C ALA A 160 13.26 8.03 -12.40
N ILE A 161 14.58 8.21 -12.29
CA ILE A 161 15.22 8.83 -11.11
C ILE A 161 14.72 10.27 -10.92
N LYS A 162 14.70 11.05 -12.01
CA LYS A 162 14.21 12.43 -11.99
C LYS A 162 12.73 12.52 -11.62
N PHE A 163 11.93 11.56 -12.09
CA PHE A 163 10.52 11.45 -11.72
C PHE A 163 10.36 11.22 -10.21
N VAL A 164 11.12 10.29 -9.63
CA VAL A 164 11.09 10.04 -8.18
C VAL A 164 11.45 11.32 -7.41
N TYR A 165 12.50 12.04 -7.82
CA TYR A 165 12.84 13.33 -7.21
C TYR A 165 11.76 14.40 -7.37
N ALA A 166 11.09 14.47 -8.52
CA ALA A 166 9.99 15.42 -8.73
C ALA A 166 8.78 15.08 -7.84
N SER A 167 8.51 13.78 -7.66
CA SER A 167 7.35 13.30 -6.91
C SER A 167 7.37 13.69 -5.43
N THR A 168 8.56 13.97 -4.86
CA THR A 168 8.70 14.56 -3.52
C THR A 168 7.96 15.89 -3.38
N PHE A 169 7.78 16.61 -4.49
CA PHE A 169 7.19 17.95 -4.51
C PHE A 169 5.84 18.01 -5.21
N PHE A 170 5.24 16.86 -5.53
CA PHE A 170 3.88 16.81 -6.05
C PHE A 170 2.86 17.18 -4.97
N ARG A 171 1.68 17.62 -5.41
CA ARG A 171 0.60 18.06 -4.52
C ARG A 171 0.26 17.04 -3.45
N ALA A 172 0.16 15.76 -3.82
CA ALA A 172 -0.13 14.70 -2.87
C ALA A 172 0.91 14.60 -1.74
N ALA A 173 2.20 14.69 -2.05
CA ALA A 173 3.28 14.66 -1.06
C ALA A 173 3.31 15.94 -0.20
N LYS A 174 3.11 17.11 -0.81
CA LYS A 174 3.03 18.39 -0.10
C LYS A 174 1.86 18.46 0.87
N ASP A 175 0.68 18.07 0.43
CA ASP A 175 -0.55 18.08 1.25
C ASP A 175 -0.43 17.07 2.40
N TYR A 176 0.28 15.97 2.16
CA TYR A 176 0.63 15.00 3.20
C TYR A 176 1.56 15.59 4.26
N ILE A 177 2.69 16.19 3.86
CA ILE A 177 3.67 16.78 4.79
C ILE A 177 3.05 17.92 5.61
N LYS A 178 2.19 18.74 5.00
CA LYS A 178 1.46 19.81 5.71
C LYS A 178 0.58 19.29 6.86
N ALA A 179 0.18 18.03 6.83
CA ALA A 179 -0.59 17.39 7.90
C ALA A 179 0.28 16.78 9.01
N THR A 180 1.61 16.83 8.85
CA THR A 180 2.58 16.37 9.84
C THR A 180 3.27 17.57 10.50
N GLU A 181 4.07 17.33 11.54
CA GLU A 181 4.93 18.37 12.14
C GLU A 181 6.16 18.72 11.27
N HIS A 182 6.38 17.97 10.19
CA HIS A 182 7.55 18.13 9.32
C HIS A 182 7.37 19.22 8.27
N LYS A 183 8.50 19.68 7.75
CA LYS A 183 8.57 20.66 6.67
C LYS A 183 9.09 20.01 5.41
N ILE A 184 8.56 20.44 4.26
CA ILE A 184 8.98 19.94 2.94
C ILE A 184 10.45 20.28 2.66
N GLU A 185 11.00 21.30 3.30
CA GLU A 185 12.39 21.72 3.22
C GLU A 185 13.35 20.75 3.90
N ASP A 186 12.88 19.99 4.90
CA ASP A 186 13.69 19.00 5.62
C ASP A 186 13.79 17.67 4.85
N GLU A 187 12.92 17.47 3.86
CA GLU A 187 12.83 16.22 3.12
C GLU A 187 14.01 15.99 2.17
N LYS A 188 14.55 14.77 2.27
CA LYS A 188 15.67 14.29 1.45
C LYS A 188 15.34 12.93 0.89
N MET A 189 15.59 12.78 -0.40
CA MET A 189 15.21 11.58 -1.13
C MET A 189 16.43 10.75 -1.53
N ALA A 190 16.55 9.53 -1.01
CA ALA A 190 17.36 8.49 -1.64
C ALA A 190 16.52 7.75 -2.69
N VAL A 191 17.19 7.10 -3.64
CA VAL A 191 16.51 6.35 -4.71
C VAL A 191 17.03 4.93 -4.74
N ILE A 192 16.12 3.95 -4.67
CA ILE A 192 16.43 2.54 -4.81
C ILE A 192 16.18 2.13 -6.26
N ILE A 193 17.20 1.61 -6.93
CA ILE A 193 17.07 0.96 -8.24
C ILE A 193 17.14 -0.54 -8.00
N GLN A 194 16.01 -1.23 -8.14
CA GLN A 194 15.87 -2.65 -7.80
C GLN A 194 15.36 -3.46 -9.00
N GLU A 195 15.90 -4.66 -9.19
CA GLU A 195 15.35 -5.60 -10.17
C GLU A 195 13.93 -6.04 -9.80
N VAL A 196 13.00 -5.99 -10.75
CA VAL A 196 11.63 -6.46 -10.53
C VAL A 196 11.63 -7.99 -10.51
N VAL A 197 11.10 -8.56 -9.42
CA VAL A 197 10.85 -10.00 -9.31
C VAL A 197 9.75 -10.39 -10.29
N GLY A 198 10.05 -11.31 -11.20
CA GLY A 198 9.07 -11.80 -12.15
C GLY A 198 9.68 -12.63 -13.26
N LYS A 199 8.84 -12.97 -14.23
CA LYS A 199 9.23 -13.62 -15.48
C LYS A 199 8.60 -12.90 -16.65
N ARG A 200 9.27 -13.02 -17.80
CA ARG A 200 8.72 -12.57 -19.07
C ARG A 200 7.73 -13.60 -19.60
N HIS A 201 6.53 -13.14 -19.92
CA HIS A 201 5.46 -13.86 -20.59
C HIS A 201 5.07 -13.05 -21.83
N GLU A 202 5.66 -13.39 -22.97
CA GLU A 202 5.52 -12.64 -24.23
C GLU A 202 5.86 -11.14 -24.07
N ASN A 203 4.83 -10.29 -24.07
CA ASN A 203 4.91 -8.83 -23.93
C ASN A 203 4.63 -8.35 -22.51
N LEU A 204 4.45 -9.24 -21.55
CA LEU A 204 4.21 -8.92 -20.15
C LEU A 204 5.38 -9.41 -19.28
N TYR A 205 5.65 -8.72 -18.18
CA TYR A 205 6.56 -9.21 -17.15
C TYR A 205 5.96 -9.02 -15.76
N TYR A 206 5.81 -10.11 -15.02
CA TYR A 206 5.20 -10.11 -13.69
C TYR A 206 5.60 -11.37 -12.91
N PRO A 207 5.53 -11.34 -11.56
CA PRO A 207 5.68 -12.55 -10.76
C PRO A 207 4.38 -13.35 -10.73
N GLU A 208 4.48 -14.67 -10.68
CA GLU A 208 3.30 -15.52 -10.56
C GLU A 208 2.56 -15.29 -9.22
N LEU A 209 3.25 -14.87 -8.16
CA LEU A 209 2.65 -14.55 -6.87
C LEU A 209 3.27 -13.26 -6.32
N SER A 210 2.44 -12.36 -5.80
CA SER A 210 2.85 -11.30 -4.88
C SER A 210 2.06 -11.41 -3.59
N GLY A 211 2.61 -10.87 -2.51
CA GLY A 211 1.95 -10.88 -1.22
C GLY A 211 2.43 -9.81 -0.27
N VAL A 212 1.57 -9.51 0.69
CA VAL A 212 1.86 -8.66 1.84
C VAL A 212 1.50 -9.44 3.09
N ALA A 213 2.47 -9.66 3.97
CA ALA A 213 2.30 -10.37 5.23
C ALA A 213 2.42 -9.38 6.38
N ARG A 214 1.47 -9.40 7.30
CA ARG A 214 1.46 -8.60 8.53
C ARG A 214 1.44 -9.53 9.72
N SER A 215 2.32 -9.29 10.68
CA SER A 215 2.35 -10.09 11.89
C SER A 215 1.27 -9.72 12.89
N PHE A 216 0.65 -8.54 12.73
CA PHE A 216 -0.53 -8.13 13.47
C PHE A 216 -1.73 -7.93 12.52
N ASN A 217 -2.88 -8.48 12.90
CA ASN A 217 -4.14 -8.36 12.19
C ASN A 217 -5.13 -7.52 13.01
N PHE A 218 -5.52 -6.36 12.49
CA PHE A 218 -6.51 -5.50 13.11
C PHE A 218 -7.95 -6.03 12.95
N TYR A 219 -8.19 -6.92 11.97
CA TYR A 219 -9.48 -7.58 11.73
C TYR A 219 -9.31 -9.11 11.65
N PRO A 220 -9.08 -9.78 12.78
CA PRO A 220 -9.10 -11.22 12.82
C PRO A 220 -10.47 -11.76 12.39
N SER A 221 -10.47 -12.68 11.43
CA SER A 221 -11.67 -13.38 10.97
C SER A 221 -11.71 -14.82 11.48
N GLY A 222 -12.89 -15.33 11.82
CA GLY A 222 -13.06 -16.72 12.28
C GLY A 222 -12.37 -16.96 13.63
N PRO A 223 -11.57 -18.02 13.79
CA PRO A 223 -10.88 -18.32 15.06
C PRO A 223 -9.56 -17.57 15.25
N ALA A 224 -9.12 -16.78 14.26
CA ALA A 224 -7.84 -16.08 14.31
C ALA A 224 -7.80 -15.01 15.42
N LYS A 225 -6.61 -14.73 15.93
CA LYS A 225 -6.33 -13.59 16.83
C LYS A 225 -5.54 -12.51 16.11
N SER A 226 -5.50 -11.31 16.69
CA SER A 226 -4.74 -10.21 16.13
C SER A 226 -3.24 -10.52 16.02
N GLU A 227 -2.64 -11.14 17.04
CA GLU A 227 -1.21 -11.48 17.07
C GLU A 227 -0.84 -12.68 16.17
N GLU A 228 -1.83 -13.30 15.51
CA GLU A 228 -1.61 -14.39 14.57
C GLU A 228 -1.45 -13.92 13.13
N GLY A 229 -1.54 -12.60 12.90
CA GLY A 229 -1.25 -11.96 11.64
C GLY A 229 -2.26 -12.21 10.52
N VAL A 230 -1.99 -11.60 9.37
CA VAL A 230 -2.77 -11.72 8.15
C VAL A 230 -1.85 -11.64 6.93
N VAL A 231 -2.14 -12.44 5.91
CA VAL A 231 -1.41 -12.45 4.65
C VAL A 231 -2.38 -12.25 3.51
N ASN A 232 -2.10 -11.28 2.64
CA ASN A 232 -2.80 -11.04 1.39
C ASN A 232 -1.96 -11.58 0.23
N LEU A 233 -2.57 -12.35 -0.67
CA LEU A 233 -1.94 -12.89 -1.87
C LEU A 233 -2.65 -12.41 -3.14
N ALA A 234 -1.87 -12.15 -4.18
CA ALA A 234 -2.37 -11.77 -5.50
C ALA A 234 -1.50 -12.36 -6.62
N LEU A 235 -2.09 -12.54 -7.80
CA LEU A 235 -1.37 -12.72 -9.06
C LEU A 235 -0.82 -11.37 -9.55
N GLY A 236 0.37 -11.40 -10.15
CA GLY A 236 0.98 -10.21 -10.75
C GLY A 236 1.75 -9.35 -9.76
N LEU A 237 2.05 -8.11 -10.14
CA LEU A 237 2.81 -7.18 -9.31
C LEU A 237 2.05 -6.83 -8.02
N GLY A 238 2.79 -6.66 -6.92
CA GLY A 238 2.22 -6.36 -5.58
C GLY A 238 1.41 -5.07 -5.48
N LYS A 239 1.44 -4.22 -6.52
CA LYS A 239 0.60 -3.01 -6.63
C LYS A 239 -0.88 -3.32 -6.43
N THR A 240 -1.37 -4.51 -6.83
CA THR A 240 -2.76 -4.92 -6.56
C THR A 240 -3.11 -4.83 -5.07
N ILE A 241 -2.22 -5.31 -4.19
CA ILE A 241 -2.48 -5.35 -2.74
C ILE A 241 -2.24 -3.97 -2.13
N VAL A 242 -1.14 -3.32 -2.51
CA VAL A 242 -0.68 -2.03 -1.98
C VAL A 242 -1.67 -0.88 -2.30
N ASP A 243 -2.28 -0.90 -3.49
CA ASP A 243 -3.32 0.06 -3.89
C ASP A 243 -4.72 -0.35 -3.35
N GLY A 244 -4.79 -1.37 -2.48
CA GLY A 244 -6.03 -1.81 -1.84
C GLY A 244 -7.02 -2.55 -2.75
N GLY A 245 -6.55 -3.08 -3.89
CA GLY A 245 -7.32 -3.91 -4.79
C GLY A 245 -7.62 -5.31 -4.24
N THR A 246 -8.40 -6.07 -5.00
CA THR A 246 -8.87 -7.40 -4.61
C THR A 246 -7.72 -8.39 -4.48
N SER A 247 -7.63 -9.06 -3.33
CA SER A 247 -6.59 -10.05 -3.01
C SER A 247 -7.16 -11.15 -2.10
N TRP A 248 -6.50 -12.31 -2.06
CA TRP A 248 -6.91 -13.40 -1.17
C TRP A 248 -6.25 -13.24 0.19
N ALA A 249 -7.03 -12.89 1.22
CA ALA A 249 -6.57 -12.77 2.59
C ALA A 249 -6.68 -14.11 3.34
N PHE A 250 -5.73 -14.41 4.22
CA PHE A 250 -5.83 -15.53 5.16
C PHE A 250 -5.01 -15.28 6.43
N SER A 251 -5.37 -15.93 7.54
CA SER A 251 -4.52 -15.94 8.73
C SER A 251 -3.45 -17.04 8.58
N PRO A 252 -2.15 -16.72 8.72
CA PRO A 252 -1.09 -17.72 8.63
C PRO A 252 -1.15 -18.78 9.76
N ALA A 253 -1.86 -18.54 10.87
CA ALA A 253 -2.18 -19.57 11.86
C ALA A 253 -3.24 -20.57 11.34
N TYR A 254 -4.17 -20.12 10.49
CA TYR A 254 -5.28 -20.89 9.96
C TYR A 254 -5.36 -20.84 8.42
N PRO A 255 -4.30 -21.26 7.68
CA PRO A 255 -4.22 -21.08 6.23
C PRO A 255 -5.28 -21.86 5.43
N LYS A 256 -5.92 -22.85 6.05
CA LYS A 256 -6.96 -23.68 5.42
C LYS A 256 -8.36 -23.07 5.50
N ILE A 257 -8.56 -22.06 6.35
CA ILE A 257 -9.84 -21.38 6.49
C ILE A 257 -9.92 -20.33 5.38
N SER A 258 -10.95 -20.44 4.55
CA SER A 258 -11.21 -19.44 3.52
C SER A 258 -11.86 -18.20 4.15
N PRO A 259 -11.71 -17.01 3.54
CA PRO A 259 -12.50 -15.85 3.93
C PRO A 259 -14.01 -16.17 3.92
N PRO A 260 -14.81 -15.49 4.75
CA PRO A 260 -16.22 -15.79 4.93
C PRO A 260 -17.05 -15.30 3.73
N PHE A 261 -17.03 -16.05 2.63
CA PHE A 261 -17.93 -15.83 1.49
C PHE A 261 -19.26 -16.55 1.72
N GLY A 262 -20.38 -15.90 1.35
CA GLY A 262 -21.72 -16.49 1.52
C GLY A 262 -22.00 -17.65 0.56
N SER A 263 -21.35 -17.66 -0.61
CA SER A 263 -21.47 -18.70 -1.65
C SER A 263 -20.27 -18.71 -2.62
N ILE A 264 -20.11 -19.78 -3.41
CA ILE A 264 -19.06 -19.85 -4.44
C ILE A 264 -19.25 -18.79 -5.55
N PRO A 265 -20.47 -18.53 -6.06
CA PRO A 265 -20.71 -17.45 -7.00
C PRO A 265 -20.37 -16.05 -6.46
N GLU A 266 -20.60 -15.79 -5.17
CA GLU A 266 -20.17 -14.53 -4.52
C GLU A 266 -18.64 -14.46 -4.45
N MET A 267 -17.98 -15.54 -4.05
CA MET A 267 -16.52 -15.62 -4.04
C MET A 267 -15.90 -15.37 -5.43
N LEU A 268 -16.55 -15.82 -6.52
CA LEU A 268 -16.10 -15.51 -7.89
C LEU A 268 -16.15 -14.01 -8.22
N LYS A 269 -17.09 -13.27 -7.63
CA LYS A 269 -17.20 -11.81 -7.81
C LYS A 269 -16.20 -11.05 -6.94
N GLU A 270 -15.86 -11.60 -5.78
CA GLU A 270 -15.01 -10.96 -4.77
C GLU A 270 -13.54 -11.41 -4.83
N THR A 271 -13.18 -12.28 -5.77
CA THR A 271 -11.78 -12.68 -6.00
C THR A 271 -11.14 -11.90 -7.13
N GLN A 272 -9.81 -11.88 -7.15
CA GLN A 272 -9.05 -11.10 -8.12
C GLN A 272 -9.34 -11.55 -9.57
N THR A 273 -9.83 -10.62 -10.39
CA THR A 273 -10.10 -10.81 -11.83
C THR A 273 -9.10 -10.09 -12.73
N GLU A 274 -8.34 -9.13 -12.18
CA GLU A 274 -7.34 -8.36 -12.91
C GLU A 274 -6.00 -8.34 -12.17
N PHE A 275 -4.89 -8.20 -12.91
CA PHE A 275 -3.55 -8.13 -12.35
C PHE A 275 -2.65 -7.12 -13.06
N TRP A 276 -1.68 -6.59 -12.31
CA TRP A 276 -0.68 -5.65 -12.82
C TRP A 276 0.55 -6.39 -13.38
N SER A 277 1.07 -5.90 -14.50
CA SER A 277 2.33 -6.35 -15.11
C SER A 277 3.13 -5.18 -15.69
N VAL A 278 4.43 -5.39 -15.92
CA VAL A 278 5.28 -4.46 -16.67
C VAL A 278 5.10 -4.72 -18.17
N ASN A 279 4.88 -3.64 -18.94
CA ASN A 279 4.77 -3.69 -20.39
C ASN A 279 6.13 -3.93 -21.05
N MET A 280 6.34 -5.12 -21.61
CA MET A 280 7.52 -5.50 -22.40
C MET A 280 7.28 -5.38 -23.90
N GLY A 281 6.10 -4.92 -24.33
CA GLY A 281 5.71 -4.78 -25.72
C GLY A 281 6.07 -3.41 -26.31
N LYS A 282 5.12 -2.80 -27.01
CA LYS A 282 5.34 -1.48 -27.61
C LYS A 282 5.56 -0.42 -26.52
N PRO A 283 6.53 0.49 -26.70
CA PRO A 283 6.74 1.59 -25.77
C PRO A 283 5.46 2.39 -25.58
N SER A 284 5.11 2.67 -24.32
CA SER A 284 4.01 3.56 -23.98
C SER A 284 4.28 4.98 -24.48
N GLN A 285 3.22 5.77 -24.63
CA GLN A 285 3.37 7.21 -24.82
C GLN A 285 4.10 7.81 -23.62
N TYR A 286 5.11 8.63 -23.88
CA TYR A 286 5.90 9.26 -22.83
C TYR A 286 5.01 10.11 -21.92
N ASP A 287 5.12 9.86 -20.62
CA ASP A 287 4.36 10.57 -19.59
C ASP A 287 5.24 10.84 -18.35
N PRO A 288 5.65 12.11 -18.14
CA PRO A 288 6.56 12.49 -17.07
C PRO A 288 5.90 12.56 -15.69
N VAL A 289 4.57 12.44 -15.57
CA VAL A 289 3.85 12.51 -14.29
C VAL A 289 3.24 11.18 -13.85
N LYS A 290 3.04 10.24 -14.78
CA LYS A 290 2.34 8.99 -14.50
C LYS A 290 3.25 7.89 -13.98
N GLU A 291 3.10 7.48 -12.72
CA GLU A 291 3.80 6.32 -12.15
C GLU A 291 3.64 5.04 -13.01
N THR A 292 2.43 4.80 -13.52
CA THR A 292 2.07 3.58 -14.26
C THR A 292 2.37 3.62 -15.77
N GLU A 293 3.21 4.55 -16.25
CA GLU A 293 3.55 4.70 -17.68
C GLU A 293 3.91 3.36 -18.35
N TYR A 294 4.67 2.51 -17.67
CA TYR A 294 5.13 1.21 -18.19
C TYR A 294 4.41 0.01 -17.58
N MET A 295 3.25 0.22 -16.95
CA MET A 295 2.47 -0.84 -16.33
C MET A 295 1.15 -1.05 -17.07
N LEU A 296 0.69 -2.30 -17.11
CA LEU A 296 -0.58 -2.69 -17.70
C LEU A 296 -1.42 -3.42 -16.66
N LYS A 297 -2.73 -3.16 -16.68
CA LYS A 297 -3.74 -3.95 -15.98
C LYS A 297 -4.32 -4.94 -16.99
N ASN A 298 -4.28 -6.23 -16.67
CA ASN A 298 -4.68 -7.33 -17.56
C ASN A 298 -5.70 -8.20 -16.85
N ASN A 299 -6.53 -8.94 -17.59
CA ASN A 299 -7.46 -9.90 -16.99
C ASN A 299 -6.74 -11.19 -16.65
N ILE A 300 -7.19 -11.91 -15.62
CA ILE A 300 -6.59 -13.21 -15.26
C ILE A 300 -6.59 -14.18 -16.45
N GLU A 301 -7.58 -14.12 -17.35
CA GLU A 301 -7.64 -14.94 -18.57
C GLU A 301 -6.37 -14.80 -19.44
N ASP A 302 -5.76 -13.61 -19.48
CA ASP A 302 -4.52 -13.36 -20.20
C ASP A 302 -3.32 -14.15 -19.60
N ALA A 303 -3.42 -14.60 -18.35
CA ALA A 303 -2.39 -15.38 -17.67
C ALA A 303 -2.55 -16.91 -17.84
N GLU A 304 -3.69 -17.41 -18.34
CA GLU A 304 -3.89 -18.85 -18.53
C GLU A 304 -2.88 -19.47 -19.52
N PRO A 305 -2.65 -18.88 -20.72
CA PRO A 305 -1.69 -19.42 -21.68
C PRO A 305 -0.26 -19.46 -21.13
N HIS A 306 0.05 -18.58 -20.18
CA HIS A 306 1.35 -18.47 -19.54
C HIS A 306 1.63 -19.61 -18.55
N LYS A 307 0.62 -20.44 -18.21
CA LYS A 307 0.70 -21.57 -17.26
C LYS A 307 1.15 -21.14 -15.85
N THR A 308 0.88 -19.90 -15.47
CA THR A 308 1.27 -19.32 -14.17
C THR A 308 0.32 -19.67 -13.03
N MET A 309 -0.93 -20.03 -13.36
CA MET A 309 -2.00 -20.22 -12.37
C MET A 309 -1.98 -21.56 -11.63
N ARG A 310 -1.07 -22.49 -11.97
CA ARG A 310 -1.06 -23.85 -11.42
C ARG A 310 -1.20 -23.91 -9.90
N TYR A 311 -0.52 -23.01 -9.18
CA TYR A 311 -0.53 -22.99 -7.71
C TYR A 311 -1.58 -22.04 -7.11
N LEU A 312 -2.22 -21.23 -7.94
CA LEU A 312 -2.97 -20.04 -7.54
C LEU A 312 -4.48 -20.22 -7.70
N ALA A 313 -4.89 -20.96 -8.73
CA ALA A 313 -6.27 -21.06 -9.13
C ALA A 313 -6.91 -22.42 -8.78
N SER A 314 -8.20 -22.36 -8.47
CA SER A 314 -9.14 -23.47 -8.56
C SER A 314 -10.14 -23.20 -9.69
N THR A 315 -10.83 -24.24 -10.15
CA THR A 315 -11.84 -24.15 -11.21
C THR A 315 -13.21 -24.38 -10.61
N TYR A 316 -14.18 -23.53 -10.93
CA TYR A 316 -15.56 -23.74 -10.54
C TYR A 316 -16.29 -24.63 -11.53
N ASP A 317 -16.76 -25.78 -11.05
CA ASP A 317 -17.68 -26.66 -11.79
C ASP A 317 -19.11 -26.24 -11.48
N TYR A 318 -19.76 -25.60 -12.46
CA TYR A 318 -21.13 -25.13 -12.34
C TYR A 318 -22.15 -26.28 -12.21
N GLN A 319 -21.86 -27.45 -12.80
CA GLN A 319 -22.80 -28.59 -12.77
C GLN A 319 -22.79 -29.26 -11.40
N ALA A 320 -21.62 -29.36 -10.78
CA ALA A 320 -21.45 -29.97 -9.46
C ALA A 320 -21.51 -28.97 -8.29
N ASP A 321 -21.65 -27.66 -8.59
CA ASP A 321 -21.61 -26.54 -7.65
C ASP A 321 -20.46 -26.64 -6.63
N ARG A 322 -19.24 -26.86 -7.15
CA ARG A 322 -18.05 -27.04 -6.33
C ARG A 322 -16.79 -26.45 -6.96
N LEU A 323 -15.79 -26.21 -6.12
CA LEU A 323 -14.44 -25.85 -6.58
C LEU A 323 -13.55 -27.09 -6.68
N ASP A 324 -13.06 -27.34 -7.89
CA ASP A 324 -12.03 -28.33 -8.14
C ASP A 324 -10.66 -27.66 -8.13
N ILE A 325 -9.76 -28.13 -7.27
CA ILE A 325 -8.44 -27.52 -7.08
C ILE A 325 -7.59 -27.68 -8.34
N GLY A 326 -7.04 -26.56 -8.83
CA GLY A 326 -6.26 -26.48 -10.05
C GLY A 326 -7.05 -25.97 -11.25
N ILE A 327 -6.43 -26.08 -12.44
CA ILE A 327 -6.91 -25.51 -13.71
C ILE A 327 -7.27 -26.59 -14.76
N GLY A 328 -7.42 -27.84 -14.33
CA GLY A 328 -7.63 -28.97 -15.24
C GLY A 328 -9.07 -29.16 -15.71
N GLY A 329 -10.05 -28.63 -14.97
CA GLY A 329 -11.46 -28.71 -15.31
C GLY A 329 -11.92 -27.61 -16.27
N GLU A 330 -13.14 -27.77 -16.79
CA GLU A 330 -13.85 -26.71 -17.52
C GLU A 330 -14.57 -25.79 -16.54
N GLY A 331 -14.55 -24.48 -16.79
CA GLY A 331 -15.22 -23.49 -15.93
C GLY A 331 -14.34 -22.28 -15.59
N PRO A 332 -14.92 -21.25 -14.93
CA PRO A 332 -14.20 -20.04 -14.58
C PRO A 332 -13.13 -20.30 -13.52
N ARG A 333 -12.06 -19.52 -13.57
CA ARG A 333 -10.94 -19.60 -12.61
C ARG A 333 -11.17 -18.71 -11.42
N LEU A 334 -10.80 -19.22 -10.26
CA LEU A 334 -10.89 -18.54 -8.99
C LEU A 334 -9.54 -18.59 -8.29
N LEU A 335 -8.97 -17.42 -7.97
CA LEU A 335 -7.68 -17.31 -7.29
C LEU A 335 -7.86 -17.47 -5.76
N ASN A 336 -7.75 -18.70 -5.27
CA ASN A 336 -7.80 -19.06 -3.83
C ASN A 336 -6.52 -19.68 -3.27
N PHE A 337 -5.50 -19.86 -4.12
CA PHE A 337 -4.19 -20.36 -3.74
C PHE A 337 -4.24 -21.72 -3.02
N ALA A 338 -5.27 -22.54 -3.27
CA ALA A 338 -5.55 -23.77 -2.51
C ALA A 338 -4.40 -24.78 -2.55
N ARG A 339 -3.61 -24.83 -3.64
CA ARG A 339 -2.44 -25.72 -3.71
C ARG A 339 -1.31 -25.27 -2.76
N LEU A 340 -1.20 -23.97 -2.48
CA LEU A 340 -0.23 -23.42 -1.52
C LEU A 340 -0.76 -23.49 -0.08
N LEU A 341 -2.03 -23.16 0.13
CA LEU A 341 -2.60 -22.96 1.46
C LEU A 341 -3.22 -24.23 2.06
N VAL A 342 -3.90 -25.03 1.24
CA VAL A 342 -4.63 -26.23 1.68
C VAL A 342 -3.79 -27.49 1.46
N MET A 343 -3.29 -27.68 0.24
CA MET A 343 -2.49 -28.85 -0.12
C MET A 343 -1.04 -28.74 0.35
N ASN A 344 -0.56 -27.51 0.59
CA ASN A 344 0.81 -27.23 1.04
C ASN A 344 1.86 -27.87 0.10
N ASP A 345 1.63 -27.80 -1.21
CA ASP A 345 2.55 -28.29 -2.25
C ASP A 345 3.94 -27.67 -2.11
N ILE A 346 3.97 -26.40 -1.70
CA ILE A 346 5.15 -25.59 -1.41
C ILE A 346 4.94 -25.03 -0.01
N PRO A 347 5.94 -25.10 0.90
CA PRO A 347 5.81 -24.65 2.30
C PRO A 347 5.84 -23.11 2.45
N LEU A 348 5.07 -22.40 1.62
CA LEU A 348 5.02 -20.94 1.56
C LEU A 348 4.56 -20.34 2.90
N ASN A 349 3.47 -20.86 3.49
CA ASN A 349 2.97 -20.33 4.75
C ASN A 349 3.98 -20.48 5.89
N SER A 350 4.65 -21.64 5.97
CA SER A 350 5.71 -21.88 6.96
C SER A 350 6.86 -20.90 6.81
N LEU A 351 7.27 -20.61 5.57
CA LEU A 351 8.29 -19.61 5.28
C LEU A 351 7.84 -18.21 5.73
N ILE A 352 6.62 -17.78 5.36
CA ILE A 352 6.09 -16.46 5.73
C ILE A 352 6.05 -16.29 7.26
N LYS A 353 5.56 -17.30 8.00
CA LYS A 353 5.57 -17.28 9.48
C LYS A 353 6.97 -17.09 10.04
N LYS A 354 7.96 -17.78 9.49
CA LYS A 354 9.35 -17.63 9.92
C LYS A 354 9.89 -16.24 9.62
N LEU A 355 9.63 -15.72 8.41
CA LEU A 355 10.05 -14.38 8.01
C LEU A 355 9.45 -13.30 8.92
N MET A 356 8.15 -13.37 9.22
CA MET A 356 7.49 -12.45 10.15
C MET A 356 8.16 -12.50 11.53
N ALA A 357 8.29 -13.69 12.13
CA ALA A 357 8.90 -13.83 13.45
C ALA A 357 10.36 -13.33 13.52
N LEU A 358 11.15 -13.54 12.45
CA LEU A 358 12.51 -13.02 12.36
C LEU A 358 12.54 -11.50 12.26
N CYS A 359 11.64 -10.91 11.47
CA CYS A 359 11.55 -9.46 11.30
C CYS A 359 11.02 -8.78 12.55
N GLU A 360 10.01 -9.33 13.22
CA GLU A 360 9.51 -8.83 14.51
C GLU A 360 10.60 -8.83 15.57
N LYS A 361 11.37 -9.92 15.65
CA LYS A 361 12.50 -9.99 16.58
C LYS A 361 13.60 -8.97 16.24
N ALA A 362 13.83 -8.70 14.96
CA ALA A 362 14.86 -7.77 14.51
C ALA A 362 14.48 -6.30 14.73
N LEU A 363 13.19 -5.97 14.58
CA LEU A 363 12.66 -4.61 14.68
C LEU A 363 12.03 -4.30 16.05
N GLU A 364 11.78 -5.31 16.88
CA GLU A 364 11.14 -5.21 18.20
C GLU A 364 9.71 -4.62 18.17
N ASP A 365 9.04 -4.70 17.02
CA ASP A 365 7.67 -4.28 16.79
C ASP A 365 6.98 -5.30 15.85
N PRO A 366 5.63 -5.33 15.78
CA PRO A 366 4.93 -6.02 14.70
C PRO A 366 5.39 -5.49 13.34
N VAL A 367 5.33 -6.31 12.30
CA VAL A 367 5.94 -6.01 10.99
C VAL A 367 5.02 -6.28 9.84
N GLU A 368 5.19 -5.49 8.79
CA GLU A 368 4.68 -5.78 7.45
C GLU A 368 5.84 -6.14 6.52
N ILE A 369 5.66 -7.20 5.74
CA ILE A 369 6.62 -7.70 4.75
C ILE A 369 5.94 -7.73 3.39
N GLU A 370 6.51 -7.03 2.42
CA GLU A 370 6.13 -7.16 1.01
C GLU A 370 7.04 -8.19 0.32
N PHE A 371 6.45 -9.08 -0.47
CA PHE A 371 7.19 -10.11 -1.19
C PHE A 371 6.58 -10.44 -2.55
N ALA A 372 7.40 -11.07 -3.39
CA ALA A 372 6.97 -11.67 -4.65
C ALA A 372 7.65 -13.02 -4.85
N MET A 373 7.02 -13.92 -5.59
CA MET A 373 7.53 -15.27 -5.82
C MET A 373 7.35 -15.70 -7.26
N THR A 374 8.35 -16.42 -7.78
CA THR A 374 8.27 -17.07 -9.09
C THR A 374 8.48 -18.57 -8.99
N PHE A 375 7.69 -19.35 -9.72
CA PHE A 375 7.65 -20.81 -9.56
C PHE A 375 8.48 -21.55 -10.63
N HIS A 376 9.44 -22.38 -10.25
CA HIS A 376 10.26 -23.14 -11.20
C HIS A 376 9.99 -24.64 -11.11
N LYS A 377 10.25 -25.40 -12.19
CA LYS A 377 10.08 -26.86 -12.22
C LYS A 377 11.35 -27.60 -11.80
N ASP A 378 12.48 -27.17 -12.37
CA ASP A 378 13.75 -27.91 -12.29
C ASP A 378 14.78 -27.26 -11.36
N LYS A 379 14.38 -26.18 -10.67
CA LYS A 379 15.21 -25.44 -9.70
C LYS A 379 14.33 -24.90 -8.59
N PRO A 380 14.91 -24.46 -7.44
CA PRO A 380 14.13 -23.85 -6.38
C PRO A 380 13.28 -22.67 -6.87
N HIS A 381 12.06 -22.57 -6.34
CA HIS A 381 11.20 -21.40 -6.47
C HIS A 381 11.94 -20.17 -5.91
N GLN A 382 11.77 -19.01 -6.54
CA GLN A 382 12.47 -17.80 -6.10
C GLN A 382 11.49 -16.95 -5.29
N PHE A 383 11.81 -16.70 -4.02
CA PHE A 383 11.09 -15.78 -3.15
C PHE A 383 11.90 -14.49 -3.01
N GLY A 384 11.38 -13.41 -3.56
CA GLY A 384 11.94 -12.07 -3.46
C GLY A 384 11.35 -11.32 -2.29
N PHE A 385 12.19 -11.01 -1.30
CA PHE A 385 11.86 -10.13 -0.18
C PHE A 385 11.98 -8.67 -0.64
N LEU A 386 10.86 -7.93 -0.71
CA LEU A 386 10.78 -6.64 -1.39
C LEU A 386 10.83 -5.44 -0.45
N GLN A 387 10.25 -5.57 0.75
CA GLN A 387 10.25 -4.53 1.77
C GLN A 387 9.91 -5.13 3.14
N VAL A 388 10.39 -4.48 4.20
CA VAL A 388 9.93 -4.70 5.58
C VAL A 388 9.76 -3.35 6.25
N ARG A 389 8.67 -3.19 7.00
CA ARG A 389 8.41 -2.00 7.82
C ARG A 389 7.80 -2.38 9.16
N PRO A 390 8.10 -1.65 10.25
CA PRO A 390 7.39 -1.81 11.51
C PRO A 390 5.94 -1.33 11.36
N MET A 391 5.04 -1.94 12.12
CA MET A 391 3.63 -1.57 12.22
C MET A 391 3.37 -0.87 13.55
N VAL A 392 2.64 0.24 13.51
CA VAL A 392 2.23 0.94 14.73
C VAL A 392 0.98 0.25 15.30
N VAL A 393 1.13 -0.36 16.47
CA VAL A 393 0.03 -0.96 17.24
C VAL A 393 -0.06 -0.24 18.58
N SER A 394 -1.21 0.39 18.84
CA SER A 394 -1.44 1.06 20.13
C SER A 394 -1.75 0.02 21.22
N ASN A 395 -1.10 0.16 22.36
CA ASN A 395 -1.24 -0.72 23.53
C ASN A 395 -2.19 -0.14 24.60
N GLU A 396 -2.85 0.99 24.35
CA GLU A 396 -3.75 1.61 25.32
C GLU A 396 -4.91 0.67 25.67
N GLU A 397 -5.27 0.58 26.96
CA GLU A 397 -6.47 -0.14 27.37
C GLU A 397 -7.66 0.82 27.35
N VAL A 398 -8.58 0.62 26.41
CA VAL A 398 -9.82 1.39 26.32
C VAL A 398 -10.97 0.51 26.78
N ILE A 399 -11.61 0.90 27.87
CA ILE A 399 -12.82 0.23 28.35
C ILE A 399 -14.03 0.93 27.74
N ILE A 400 -14.75 0.21 26.88
CA ILE A 400 -16.03 0.64 26.33
C ILE A 400 -17.15 -0.08 27.09
N GLU A 401 -17.77 0.63 28.02
CA GLU A 401 -18.99 0.17 28.69
C GLU A 401 -20.17 0.34 27.73
N THR A 402 -20.68 -0.77 27.21
CA THR A 402 -21.87 -0.80 26.35
C THR A 402 -23.17 -0.94 27.14
N ASP A 403 -23.06 -1.31 28.41
CA ASP A 403 -24.21 -1.56 29.27
C ASP A 403 -24.78 -0.21 29.73
N ASN A 404 -26.04 0.07 29.34
CA ASN A 404 -26.80 1.32 29.59
C ASN A 404 -26.57 2.49 28.61
N LEU A 405 -26.09 2.26 27.38
CA LEU A 405 -26.06 3.31 26.36
C LEU A 405 -27.47 3.73 25.94
N SER A 406 -27.78 5.03 26.04
CA SER A 406 -29.02 5.61 25.51
C SER A 406 -28.81 6.16 24.09
N ARG A 407 -29.79 5.97 23.20
CA ARG A 407 -29.75 6.50 21.83
C ARG A 407 -29.57 8.03 21.78
N ASP A 408 -30.05 8.73 22.79
CA ASP A 408 -29.93 10.19 22.88
C ASP A 408 -28.48 10.67 23.09
N GLN A 409 -27.59 9.80 23.58
CA GLN A 409 -26.20 10.13 23.88
C GLN A 409 -25.23 9.65 22.79
N VAL A 410 -25.63 8.67 21.99
CA VAL A 410 -24.78 8.00 21.01
C VAL A 410 -25.02 8.60 19.63
N LEU A 411 -23.95 9.04 18.97
CA LEU A 411 -23.97 9.38 17.54
C LEU A 411 -23.88 8.11 16.69
N VAL A 412 -22.93 7.24 17.02
CA VAL A 412 -22.75 5.94 16.35
C VAL A 412 -21.97 4.96 17.25
N ALA A 413 -22.28 3.67 17.15
CA ALA A 413 -21.47 2.60 17.71
C ALA A 413 -21.25 1.51 16.66
N SER A 414 -20.11 0.82 16.74
CA SER A 414 -19.77 -0.24 15.80
C SER A 414 -19.01 -1.37 16.49
N LYS A 415 -19.23 -2.59 16.00
CA LYS A 415 -18.45 -3.81 16.33
C LYS A 415 -17.35 -4.10 15.30
N SER A 416 -17.08 -3.15 14.40
CA SER A 416 -16.06 -3.21 13.36
C SER A 416 -15.35 -1.85 13.25
N VAL A 417 -14.25 -1.71 13.99
CA VAL A 417 -13.50 -0.43 14.08
C VAL A 417 -11.99 -0.61 13.97
N LEU A 418 -11.30 0.44 13.49
CA LEU A 418 -9.86 0.62 13.54
C LEU A 418 -9.50 1.69 14.57
N GLY A 419 -8.30 1.55 15.11
CA GLY A 419 -7.68 2.49 16.01
C GLY A 419 -7.76 1.94 17.41
N ASN A 420 -7.12 2.64 18.33
CA ASN A 420 -7.20 2.31 19.73
C ASN A 420 -6.83 3.54 20.53
N GLY A 421 -7.74 3.97 21.39
CA GLY A 421 -7.59 5.17 22.21
C GLY A 421 -8.89 5.92 22.42
N THR A 422 -8.77 7.12 22.99
CA THR A 422 -9.89 8.05 23.21
C THR A 422 -9.58 9.41 22.63
N ASN A 423 -10.56 10.02 21.95
CA ASN A 423 -10.44 11.36 21.40
C ASN A 423 -11.63 12.23 21.83
N SER A 424 -11.35 13.41 22.39
CA SER A 424 -12.35 14.38 22.85
C SER A 424 -12.09 15.81 22.35
N ASN A 425 -11.39 15.97 21.22
CA ASN A 425 -11.00 17.27 20.68
C ASN A 425 -11.76 17.70 19.41
N ILE A 426 -12.74 16.89 18.95
CA ILE A 426 -13.41 17.07 17.66
C ILE A 426 -14.72 17.84 17.81
N ASN A 427 -14.79 19.04 17.24
CA ASN A 427 -16.01 19.86 17.19
C ASN A 427 -16.62 19.92 15.78
N ASP A 428 -15.85 19.59 14.75
CA ASP A 428 -16.27 19.71 13.36
C ASP A 428 -16.65 18.33 12.82
N ILE A 429 -17.81 18.24 12.15
CA ILE A 429 -18.24 17.04 11.45
C ILE A 429 -18.45 17.39 9.99
N ILE A 430 -17.82 16.61 9.12
CA ILE A 430 -18.06 16.63 7.68
C ILE A 430 -18.79 15.35 7.32
N TYR A 431 -19.91 15.45 6.61
CA TYR A 431 -20.61 14.25 6.15
C TYR A 431 -21.14 14.37 4.73
N VAL A 432 -21.14 13.24 4.02
CA VAL A 432 -21.78 13.11 2.70
C VAL A 432 -23.28 13.04 2.90
N ILE A 433 -24.02 13.85 2.14
CA ILE A 433 -25.48 13.94 2.23
C ILE A 433 -26.09 12.63 1.70
N PRO A 434 -26.80 11.83 2.55
CA PRO A 434 -27.31 10.52 2.15
C PRO A 434 -28.15 10.54 0.87
N GLU A 435 -29.03 11.53 0.73
CA GLU A 435 -29.98 11.62 -0.39
C GLU A 435 -29.33 12.03 -1.71
N LYS A 436 -28.09 12.53 -1.66
CA LYS A 436 -27.34 13.00 -2.85
C LYS A 436 -26.21 12.06 -3.22
N PHE A 437 -25.96 11.00 -2.44
CA PHE A 437 -24.93 10.03 -2.78
C PHE A 437 -25.37 9.14 -3.93
N ASP A 438 -24.55 9.12 -4.98
CA ASP A 438 -24.65 8.18 -6.09
C ASP A 438 -23.24 7.68 -6.41
N GLY A 439 -23.12 6.40 -6.77
CA GLY A 439 -21.84 5.75 -7.10
C GLY A 439 -21.11 6.38 -8.29
N THR A 440 -21.77 7.27 -9.05
CA THR A 440 -21.17 8.02 -10.16
C THR A 440 -20.55 9.36 -9.75
N SER A 441 -20.93 9.91 -8.59
CA SER A 441 -20.52 11.25 -8.12
C SER A 441 -19.35 11.23 -7.11
N THR A 442 -18.68 10.09 -6.98
CA THR A 442 -17.69 9.85 -5.92
C THR A 442 -16.41 10.69 -6.08
N ARG A 443 -16.06 11.07 -7.30
CA ARG A 443 -14.89 11.94 -7.57
C ARG A 443 -15.18 13.40 -7.21
N GLU A 444 -16.37 13.87 -7.52
CA GLU A 444 -16.85 15.20 -7.18
C GLU A 444 -16.91 15.37 -5.65
N ILE A 445 -17.40 14.36 -4.94
CA ILE A 445 -17.36 14.30 -3.46
C ILE A 445 -15.92 14.48 -2.95
N ALA A 446 -14.95 13.74 -3.51
CA ALA A 446 -13.55 13.86 -3.09
C ALA A 446 -12.97 15.29 -3.31
N MET A 447 -13.38 15.98 -4.37
CA MET A 447 -12.95 17.37 -4.63
C MET A 447 -13.58 18.39 -3.66
N GLU A 448 -14.86 18.20 -3.32
CA GLU A 448 -15.54 19.04 -2.33
C GLU A 448 -14.92 18.87 -0.94
N LEU A 449 -14.64 17.62 -0.55
CA LEU A 449 -13.94 17.29 0.69
C LEU A 449 -12.56 17.91 0.78
N GLU A 450 -11.77 17.87 -0.31
CA GLU A 450 -10.44 18.47 -0.34
C GLU A 450 -10.49 19.97 -0.03
N THR A 451 -11.50 20.67 -0.54
CA THR A 451 -11.67 22.12 -0.32
C THR A 451 -11.93 22.42 1.15
N ILE A 452 -12.81 21.65 1.79
CA ILE A 452 -13.14 21.81 3.21
C ILE A 452 -11.94 21.41 4.09
N ASN A 453 -11.28 20.28 3.78
CA ASN A 453 -10.10 19.78 4.49
C ASN A 453 -8.99 20.84 4.52
N LYS A 454 -8.67 21.46 3.37
CA LYS A 454 -7.61 22.49 3.30
C LYS A 454 -7.84 23.65 4.26
N ARG A 455 -9.10 24.11 4.39
CA ARG A 455 -9.46 25.17 5.34
C ARG A 455 -9.28 24.70 6.78
N LEU A 456 -9.82 23.53 7.14
CA LEU A 456 -9.75 23.01 8.51
C LEU A 456 -8.31 22.68 8.95
N VAL A 457 -7.49 22.10 8.06
CA VAL A 457 -6.06 21.86 8.32
C VAL A 457 -5.32 23.17 8.57
N THR A 458 -5.58 24.21 7.77
CA THR A 458 -4.97 25.54 7.96
C THR A 458 -5.37 26.18 9.30
N GLU A 459 -6.61 25.92 9.75
CA GLU A 459 -7.13 26.39 11.03
C GLU A 459 -6.74 25.48 12.22
N ASN A 460 -6.02 24.37 11.97
CA ASN A 460 -5.68 23.33 12.93
C ASN A 460 -6.91 22.76 13.66
N ARG A 461 -7.97 22.48 12.91
CA ARG A 461 -9.25 21.98 13.40
C ARG A 461 -9.46 20.53 12.95
N PRO A 462 -9.28 19.54 13.83
CA PRO A 462 -9.57 18.15 13.50
C PRO A 462 -11.08 17.93 13.36
N TYR A 463 -11.46 16.98 12.52
CA TYR A 463 -12.86 16.70 12.23
C TYR A 463 -13.18 15.20 12.19
N LEU A 464 -14.46 14.89 12.41
CA LEU A 464 -15.08 13.59 12.12
C LEU A 464 -15.59 13.60 10.69
N LEU A 465 -15.29 12.55 9.93
CA LEU A 465 -15.76 12.37 8.57
C LEU A 465 -16.75 11.21 8.49
N ILE A 466 -17.93 11.43 7.89
CA ILE A 466 -18.96 10.41 7.75
C ILE A 466 -19.37 10.29 6.28
N GLY A 467 -19.41 9.10 5.72
CA GLY A 467 -19.99 8.90 4.39
C GLY A 467 -20.13 7.44 4.04
N PHE A 468 -20.13 7.14 2.74
CA PHE A 468 -20.58 5.86 2.23
C PHE A 468 -19.53 5.18 1.37
N GLY A 469 -19.55 3.85 1.35
CA GLY A 469 -18.60 3.05 0.58
C GLY A 469 -17.18 3.12 1.14
N ARG A 470 -16.24 2.55 0.38
CA ARG A 470 -14.85 2.47 0.79
C ARG A 470 -14.09 3.77 0.52
N TRP A 471 -13.39 4.27 1.53
CA TRP A 471 -12.52 5.45 1.39
C TRP A 471 -11.12 5.04 0.93
N GLY A 472 -10.52 5.81 0.04
CA GLY A 472 -9.16 5.54 -0.45
C GLY A 472 -9.04 4.37 -1.42
N SER A 473 -10.15 3.92 -2.01
CA SER A 473 -10.18 2.88 -3.06
C SER A 473 -9.76 3.44 -4.43
N SER A 474 -9.09 2.62 -5.24
CA SER A 474 -8.81 2.93 -6.65
C SER A 474 -9.99 2.64 -7.59
N ASP A 475 -10.98 1.86 -7.14
CA ASP A 475 -12.26 1.67 -7.83
C ASP A 475 -13.27 2.69 -7.30
N PRO A 476 -13.73 3.67 -8.11
CA PRO A 476 -14.64 4.72 -7.68
C PRO A 476 -16.10 4.28 -7.63
N PHE A 477 -16.47 3.11 -8.16
CA PHE A 477 -17.88 2.69 -8.18
C PHE A 477 -18.33 2.37 -6.75
N MET A 478 -19.29 3.13 -6.24
CA MET A 478 -19.81 3.03 -4.86
C MET A 478 -18.75 3.23 -3.76
N ASN A 479 -17.59 3.78 -4.08
CA ASN A 479 -16.48 4.05 -3.15
C ASN A 479 -15.96 5.47 -3.39
N ILE A 480 -15.48 6.16 -2.35
CA ILE A 480 -14.99 7.53 -2.46
C ILE A 480 -13.46 7.51 -2.65
N PRO A 481 -12.94 7.82 -3.85
CA PRO A 481 -11.52 7.68 -4.19
C PRO A 481 -10.69 8.89 -3.70
N VAL A 482 -10.77 9.21 -2.42
CA VAL A 482 -9.93 10.24 -1.81
C VAL A 482 -8.48 9.77 -1.72
N THR A 483 -7.55 10.69 -1.98
CA THR A 483 -6.16 10.54 -1.54
C THR A 483 -6.02 10.98 -0.08
N TRP A 484 -4.98 10.53 0.62
CA TRP A 484 -4.78 10.93 2.02
C TRP A 484 -4.70 12.46 2.19
N GLY A 485 -3.99 13.15 1.30
CA GLY A 485 -3.87 14.61 1.34
C GLY A 485 -5.22 15.35 1.24
N GLN A 486 -6.24 14.73 0.65
CA GLN A 486 -7.58 15.34 0.52
C GLN A 486 -8.40 15.28 1.81
N ILE A 487 -8.03 14.43 2.76
CA ILE A 487 -8.74 14.27 4.04
C ILE A 487 -7.79 14.28 5.24
N SER A 488 -6.62 14.88 5.11
CA SER A 488 -5.51 14.74 6.04
C SER A 488 -5.75 15.32 7.45
N GLY A 489 -6.75 16.19 7.63
CA GLY A 489 -7.16 16.72 8.94
C GLY A 489 -8.15 15.83 9.71
N VAL A 490 -8.53 14.68 9.15
CA VAL A 490 -9.49 13.77 9.78
C VAL A 490 -8.88 13.07 10.99
N GLN A 491 -9.64 12.95 12.07
CA GLN A 491 -9.24 12.17 13.26
C GLN A 491 -10.17 10.99 13.55
N ALA A 492 -11.34 10.96 12.93
CA ALA A 492 -12.19 9.78 12.89
C ALA A 492 -12.96 9.71 11.57
N ILE A 493 -13.14 8.51 11.03
CA ILE A 493 -13.91 8.22 9.82
C ILE A 493 -15.02 7.22 10.15
N VAL A 494 -16.21 7.46 9.64
CA VAL A 494 -17.36 6.56 9.72
C VAL A 494 -17.81 6.21 8.31
N GLU A 495 -17.65 4.94 7.94
CA GLU A 495 -18.24 4.33 6.75
C GLU A 495 -19.61 3.78 7.11
N ALA A 496 -20.67 4.43 6.64
CA ALA A 496 -22.02 3.95 6.73
C ALA A 496 -22.40 3.12 5.49
N SER A 497 -23.10 2.01 5.71
CA SER A 497 -23.64 1.18 4.62
C SER A 497 -25.00 1.70 4.14
N ILE A 498 -25.19 1.83 2.82
CA ILE A 498 -26.48 2.19 2.18
C ILE A 498 -27.34 0.94 1.94
N GLU A 499 -26.71 -0.18 1.58
CA GLU A 499 -27.33 -1.50 1.40
C GLU A 499 -26.56 -2.56 2.22
N ASN A 500 -27.01 -3.83 2.23
CA ASN A 500 -26.35 -4.95 2.94
C ASN A 500 -25.01 -5.35 2.25
N VAL A 501 -24.18 -4.38 1.89
CA VAL A 501 -22.85 -4.60 1.33
C VAL A 501 -21.87 -4.53 2.48
N ASN A 502 -21.33 -5.67 2.87
CA ASN A 502 -20.16 -5.71 3.75
C ASN A 502 -18.98 -5.11 2.97
N VAL A 503 -18.49 -3.96 3.42
CA VAL A 503 -17.26 -3.38 2.89
C VAL A 503 -16.09 -4.09 3.56
N ASP A 504 -15.29 -4.83 2.80
CA ASP A 504 -14.09 -5.48 3.32
C ASP A 504 -13.03 -4.43 3.67
N LEU A 505 -12.64 -4.38 4.94
CA LEU A 505 -11.63 -3.47 5.46
C LEU A 505 -10.24 -3.98 5.05
N SER A 506 -9.79 -3.57 3.87
CA SER A 506 -8.47 -3.95 3.38
C SER A 506 -7.36 -3.22 4.14
N GLN A 507 -6.79 -3.98 5.08
CA GLN A 507 -5.56 -3.64 5.83
C GLN A 507 -4.32 -3.57 4.93
N GLY A 508 -4.49 -3.95 3.65
CA GLY A 508 -3.51 -4.06 2.58
C GLY A 508 -2.81 -2.76 2.15
N SER A 509 -3.47 -1.63 2.36
CA SER A 509 -3.24 -0.44 1.54
C SER A 509 -2.36 0.63 2.20
N HIS A 510 -1.72 1.48 1.39
CA HIS A 510 -1.06 2.69 1.92
C HIS A 510 -2.04 3.60 2.67
N PHE A 511 -3.29 3.66 2.25
CA PHE A 511 -4.34 4.38 2.95
C PHE A 511 -4.51 3.87 4.40
N PHE A 512 -4.49 2.54 4.58
CA PHE A 512 -4.59 1.91 5.89
C PHE A 512 -3.40 2.26 6.80
N HIS A 513 -2.17 2.24 6.27
CA HIS A 513 -0.98 2.65 7.03
C HIS A 513 -1.08 4.08 7.54
N ASN A 514 -1.65 4.97 6.75
CA ASN A 514 -1.84 6.35 7.18
C ASN A 514 -2.89 6.42 8.31
N LEU A 515 -4.00 5.68 8.22
CA LEU A 515 -4.98 5.63 9.30
C LEU A 515 -4.35 5.20 10.63
N THR A 516 -3.56 4.14 10.64
CA THR A 516 -2.91 3.64 11.86
C THR A 516 -1.83 4.59 12.36
N SER A 517 -1.01 5.14 11.46
CA SER A 517 0.13 5.99 11.84
C SER A 517 -0.30 7.37 12.34
N PHE A 518 -1.38 7.95 11.80
CA PHE A 518 -1.97 9.20 12.29
C PHE A 518 -2.97 8.99 13.45
N GLY A 519 -3.15 7.75 13.92
CA GLY A 519 -4.08 7.44 15.02
C GLY A 519 -5.55 7.74 14.69
N VAL A 520 -5.91 7.71 13.41
CA VAL A 520 -7.28 7.97 12.96
C VAL A 520 -8.16 6.78 13.33
N SER A 521 -9.24 7.06 14.05
CA SER A 521 -10.25 6.06 14.37
C SER A 521 -11.12 5.77 13.14
N TYR A 522 -11.34 4.51 12.80
CA TYR A 522 -12.17 4.13 11.65
C TYR A 522 -13.34 3.29 12.10
N PHE A 523 -14.54 3.57 11.58
CA PHE A 523 -15.76 2.85 11.95
C PHE A 523 -16.42 2.32 10.69
N SER A 524 -16.64 1.02 10.61
CA SER A 524 -17.52 0.41 9.61
C SER A 524 -18.87 0.15 10.25
N VAL A 525 -19.93 0.75 9.73
CA VAL A 525 -21.25 0.80 10.38
C VAL A 525 -22.31 0.26 9.43
N ASP A 526 -22.76 -0.96 9.72
CA ASP A 526 -23.92 -1.52 9.05
C ASP A 526 -25.22 -0.87 9.53
N LYS A 527 -26.21 -0.77 8.65
CA LYS A 527 -27.53 -0.22 8.99
C LYS A 527 -28.29 -1.02 10.05
N ASN A 528 -27.93 -2.29 10.25
CA ASN A 528 -28.55 -3.20 11.21
C ASN A 528 -27.81 -3.23 12.57
N GLU A 529 -26.79 -2.39 12.77
CA GLU A 529 -26.17 -2.24 14.08
C GLU A 529 -27.17 -1.69 15.12
N ASP A 530 -26.91 -1.95 16.40
CA ASP A 530 -27.77 -1.48 17.50
C ASP A 530 -27.85 0.06 17.56
N PHE A 531 -26.77 0.73 17.12
CA PHE A 531 -26.66 2.19 17.08
C PHE A 531 -26.05 2.66 15.75
N PRO A 532 -26.82 2.70 14.65
CA PRO A 532 -26.35 3.23 13.37
C PRO A 532 -26.13 4.75 13.47
N VAL A 533 -25.61 5.38 12.43
CA VAL A 533 -25.42 6.84 12.38
C VAL A 533 -26.75 7.58 12.64
N ASP A 534 -26.75 8.51 13.59
CA ASP A 534 -27.90 9.37 13.88
C ASP A 534 -27.98 10.57 12.91
N TRP A 535 -28.51 10.31 11.72
CA TRP A 535 -28.65 11.33 10.66
C TRP A 535 -29.58 12.49 11.05
N GLU A 536 -30.65 12.22 11.79
CA GLU A 536 -31.59 13.26 12.24
C GLU A 536 -30.91 14.25 13.19
N TRP A 537 -30.09 13.75 14.12
CA TRP A 537 -29.32 14.60 15.01
C TRP A 537 -28.32 15.48 14.25
N LEU A 538 -27.64 14.95 13.22
CA LEU A 538 -26.69 15.72 12.39
C LEU A 538 -27.37 16.89 11.67
N VAL A 539 -28.59 16.68 11.14
CA VAL A 539 -29.36 17.73 10.45
C VAL A 539 -29.76 18.87 11.38
N GLY A 540 -29.90 18.60 12.68
CA GLY A 540 -30.26 19.61 13.69
C GLY A 540 -29.12 20.50 14.19
N GLN A 541 -27.87 20.28 13.76
CA GLN A 541 -26.70 21.02 14.25
C GLN A 541 -26.47 22.33 13.48
N GLU A 542 -25.54 23.17 13.97
CA GLU A 542 -25.15 24.41 13.32
C GLU A 542 -24.44 24.11 11.98
N LEU A 543 -25.09 24.47 10.88
CA LEU A 543 -24.54 24.37 9.54
C LEU A 543 -23.53 25.49 9.28
N ILE A 544 -22.28 25.12 8.99
CA ILE A 544 -21.23 26.05 8.58
C ILE A 544 -21.24 26.23 7.06
N GLU A 545 -21.34 25.12 6.33
CA GLU A 545 -21.32 25.10 4.87
C GLU A 545 -22.03 23.85 4.32
N GLU A 546 -22.76 24.01 3.22
CA GLU A 546 -23.30 22.92 2.40
C GLU A 546 -22.82 23.10 0.96
N THR A 547 -22.22 22.06 0.39
CA THR A 547 -21.83 21.97 -1.02
C THR A 547 -22.86 21.13 -1.80
N ASN A 548 -22.54 20.67 -3.02
CA ASN A 548 -23.50 19.84 -3.74
C ASN A 548 -23.72 18.52 -3.03
N TYR A 549 -22.67 17.89 -2.48
CA TYR A 549 -22.76 16.54 -1.91
C TYR A 549 -22.41 16.45 -0.43
N VAL A 550 -21.80 17.48 0.16
CA VAL A 550 -21.21 17.42 1.51
C VAL A 550 -21.78 18.52 2.40
N ARG A 551 -21.94 18.22 3.69
CA ARG A 551 -22.22 19.20 4.74
C ARG A 551 -21.08 19.26 5.75
N HIS A 552 -20.76 20.47 6.17
CA HIS A 552 -19.87 20.76 7.27
C HIS A 552 -20.67 21.42 8.40
N ILE A 553 -20.74 20.75 9.54
CA ILE A 553 -21.43 21.22 10.74
C ILE A 553 -20.45 21.39 11.88
N LYS A 554 -20.80 22.25 12.84
CA LYS A 554 -20.01 22.51 14.03
C LYS A 554 -20.82 22.27 15.30
N LEU A 555 -20.17 21.65 16.27
CA LEU A 555 -20.74 21.36 17.58
C LEU A 555 -20.28 22.38 18.62
N GLY A 556 -21.19 22.74 19.53
CA GLY A 556 -20.86 23.58 20.69
C GLY A 556 -20.00 22.87 21.74
N LYS A 557 -19.97 21.53 21.74
CA LYS A 557 -19.11 20.69 22.59
C LYS A 557 -18.42 19.64 21.72
N PRO A 558 -17.19 19.22 22.07
CA PRO A 558 -16.51 18.19 21.30
C PRO A 558 -17.16 16.82 21.50
N LEU A 559 -17.11 16.00 20.45
CA LEU A 559 -17.49 14.59 20.50
C LEU A 559 -16.56 13.83 21.46
N ALA A 560 -17.05 12.75 22.07
CA ALA A 560 -16.20 11.79 22.75
C ALA A 560 -16.16 10.47 21.97
N ILE A 561 -15.01 10.19 21.37
CA ILE A 561 -14.71 9.00 20.58
C ILE A 561 -13.92 8.03 21.45
N LYS A 562 -14.34 6.79 21.49
CA LYS A 562 -13.64 5.69 22.18
C LYS A 562 -13.53 4.52 21.23
N VAL A 563 -12.33 3.97 21.08
CA VAL A 563 -12.08 2.80 20.23
C VAL A 563 -11.21 1.82 21.01
N ASP A 564 -11.71 0.60 21.12
CA ASP A 564 -10.96 -0.57 21.60
C ASP A 564 -10.69 -1.48 20.40
N GLY A 565 -9.48 -1.39 19.87
CA GLY A 565 -9.05 -2.18 18.72
C GLY A 565 -8.94 -3.67 19.01
N LYS A 566 -8.78 -4.07 20.29
CA LYS A 566 -8.64 -5.49 20.68
C LYS A 566 -9.98 -6.22 20.65
N SER A 567 -11.06 -5.53 21.06
CA SER A 567 -12.42 -6.09 20.99
C SER A 567 -13.19 -5.66 19.74
N SER A 568 -12.54 -4.90 18.85
CA SER A 568 -13.15 -4.28 17.67
C SER A 568 -14.42 -3.49 17.99
N LYS A 569 -14.48 -2.85 19.16
CA LYS A 569 -15.61 -2.02 19.57
C LYS A 569 -15.25 -0.55 19.51
N GLY A 570 -16.17 0.26 18.99
CA GLY A 570 -16.04 1.70 19.05
C GLY A 570 -17.36 2.39 19.33
N LEU A 571 -17.23 3.58 19.93
CA LEU A 571 -18.35 4.41 20.34
C LEU A 571 -18.02 5.89 20.10
N ILE A 572 -18.96 6.61 19.46
CA ILE A 572 -18.92 8.06 19.33
C ILE A 572 -20.12 8.65 20.08
N LEU A 573 -19.85 9.49 21.08
CA LEU A 573 -20.84 10.18 21.89
C LEU A 573 -20.98 11.64 21.45
N LYS A 574 -22.22 12.14 21.52
CA LYS A 574 -22.66 13.49 21.13
C LYS A 574 -22.15 14.59 22.06
#